data_AF-A0A0G0M9G9-F1
#
_entry.id   AF-A0A0G0M9G9-F1
#
_cell.length_a   1.000
_cell.length_b   1.000
_cell.length_c   1.000
_cell.angle_alpha   90.00
_cell.angle_beta   90.00
_cell.angle_gamma   90.00
#
_symmetry.space_group_name_H-M   'P 1'
#
loop_
_entity.id
_entity.type
_entity.pdbx_description
1 polymer ?
#
loop_
_entity_poly.entity_id
_entity_poly.type
_entity_poly.pdbx_seq_one_letter_code
_entity_poly.pdbx_strand_id
1 'polypeptide(L)'
;MSILEVFRLGVKRMILPKIKRGFTLIEILLVVAILSILLVVVFAALNPATRLADTRNARRWNDVNQYLTAVHECLVDNGGTYATCGLTNDGTVREIVNTGITTGCNAVAGCGVAATGNCADLETELVTNQAYLASLPSDPGGVTTDHTEYTLRVNNGIVTVASCSAEGGESISVAR
;
A
#
# COMPACT_ATOMS: atom_id res chain seq x y z
N MET A 1 -76.42 -42.76 14.99
CA MET A 1 -75.62 -41.99 15.97
C MET A 1 -74.20 -41.91 15.41
N SER A 2 -73.84 -40.76 14.86
CA SER A 2 -72.68 -40.60 13.97
C SER A 2 -71.36 -40.67 14.72
N ILE A 3 -70.39 -41.39 14.13
CA ILE A 3 -69.01 -41.52 14.62
C ILE A 3 -68.20 -40.22 14.50
N LEU A 4 -68.80 -39.16 13.94
CA LEU A 4 -68.16 -37.84 13.76
C LEU A 4 -68.11 -36.95 15.02
N GLU A 5 -68.80 -37.25 16.12
CA GLU A 5 -68.77 -36.36 17.31
C GLU A 5 -67.60 -36.60 18.28
N VAL A 6 -66.88 -37.72 18.17
CA VAL A 6 -65.81 -38.06 19.13
C VAL A 6 -64.48 -37.32 18.83
N PHE A 7 -64.30 -36.78 17.62
CA PHE A 7 -63.06 -36.11 17.20
C PHE A 7 -63.01 -34.59 17.50
N ARG A 8 -63.73 -34.12 18.53
CA ARG A 8 -63.63 -32.74 19.05
C ARG A 8 -62.78 -32.62 20.32
N LEU A 9 -61.95 -33.61 20.68
CA LEU A 9 -60.94 -33.42 21.72
C LEU A 9 -59.82 -32.50 21.19
N GLY A 10 -59.95 -31.22 21.53
CA GLY A 10 -59.03 -30.17 21.14
C GLY A 10 -57.58 -30.49 21.49
N VAL A 11 -56.74 -30.55 20.46
CA VAL A 11 -55.29 -30.41 20.60
C VAL A 11 -55.03 -28.96 21.06
N LYS A 12 -54.98 -28.76 22.37
CA LYS A 12 -54.54 -27.49 22.96
C LYS A 12 -53.05 -27.34 22.65
N ARG A 13 -52.72 -26.58 21.60
CA ARG A 13 -51.34 -26.19 21.26
C ARG A 13 -50.70 -25.62 22.54
N MET A 14 -49.79 -26.38 23.16
CA MET A 14 -49.05 -25.93 24.32
C MET A 14 -47.95 -24.99 23.82
N ILE A 15 -48.28 -23.70 23.73
CA ILE A 15 -47.31 -22.66 23.42
C ILE A 15 -46.43 -22.51 24.66
N LEU A 16 -45.24 -23.13 24.61
CA LEU A 16 -44.22 -22.97 25.66
C LEU A 16 -43.80 -21.48 25.70
N PRO A 17 -43.86 -20.81 26.87
CA PRO A 17 -43.41 -19.44 26.98
C PRO A 17 -41.89 -19.39 26.74
N LYS A 18 -41.46 -18.64 25.72
CA LYS A 18 -40.03 -18.31 25.54
C LYS A 18 -39.59 -17.46 26.72
N ILE A 19 -38.75 -18.03 27.59
CA ILE A 19 -38.09 -17.28 28.67
C ILE A 19 -37.14 -16.28 28.01
N LYS A 20 -37.54 -15.01 27.95
CA LYS A 20 -36.64 -13.92 27.56
C LYS A 20 -35.77 -13.57 28.76
N ARG A 21 -34.56 -14.12 28.83
CA ARG A 21 -33.53 -13.63 29.74
C ARG A 21 -32.99 -12.32 29.18
N GLY A 22 -33.25 -11.22 29.87
CA GLY A 22 -32.64 -9.93 29.57
C GLY A 22 -31.28 -9.81 30.27
N PHE A 23 -30.36 -9.08 29.67
CA PHE A 23 -29.15 -8.63 30.36
C PHE A 23 -29.54 -7.63 31.45
N THR A 24 -28.87 -7.72 32.60
CA THR A 24 -29.03 -6.73 33.68
C THR A 24 -28.26 -5.46 33.35
N LEU A 25 -28.73 -4.31 33.86
CA LEU A 25 -28.03 -3.04 33.68
C LEU A 25 -26.62 -3.07 34.28
N ILE A 26 -26.45 -3.78 35.40
CA ILE A 26 -25.15 -3.91 36.07
C ILE A 26 -24.16 -4.75 35.25
N GLU A 27 -24.62 -5.78 34.53
CA GLU A 27 -23.76 -6.57 33.63
C GLU A 27 -23.20 -5.72 32.50
N ILE A 28 -24.02 -4.89 31.85
CA ILE A 28 -23.53 -4.04 30.76
C ILE A 28 -22.62 -2.93 31.30
N LEU A 29 -22.94 -2.34 32.45
CA LEU A 29 -22.12 -1.31 33.09
C LEU A 29 -20.72 -1.82 33.41
N LEU A 30 -20.62 -3.02 33.99
CA LEU A 30 -19.32 -3.61 34.34
C LEU A 30 -18.53 -4.00 33.09
N VAL A 31 -19.18 -4.50 32.04
CA VAL A 31 -18.52 -4.85 30.79
C VAL A 31 -17.91 -3.63 30.12
N VAL A 32 -18.65 -2.52 29.97
CA VAL A 32 -18.09 -1.31 29.34
C VAL A 32 -16.99 -0.68 30.19
N ALA A 33 -17.08 -0.78 31.52
CA ALA A 33 -16.03 -0.33 32.42
C ALA A 33 -14.72 -1.10 32.18
N ILE A 34 -14.77 -2.43 32.13
CA ILE A 34 -13.57 -3.25 31.88
C ILE A 34 -13.05 -3.06 30.45
N LEU A 35 -13.95 -2.99 29.45
CA LEU A 35 -13.56 -2.76 28.05
C LEU A 35 -12.81 -1.43 27.86
N SER A 36 -13.22 -0.38 28.58
CA SER A 36 -12.53 0.92 28.49
C SER A 36 -11.07 0.85 28.95
N ILE A 37 -10.80 0.13 30.04
CA ILE A 37 -9.44 -0.05 30.58
C ILE A 37 -8.60 -0.89 29.63
N LEU A 38 -9.15 -2.01 29.14
CA LEU A 38 -8.45 -2.89 28.20
C LEU A 38 -8.09 -2.16 26.90
N LEU A 39 -8.99 -1.31 26.40
CA LEU A 39 -8.75 -0.57 25.16
C LEU A 39 -7.55 0.38 25.30
N VAL A 40 -7.45 1.13 26.40
CA VAL A 40 -6.30 2.03 26.64
C VAL A 40 -4.98 1.27 26.66
N VAL A 41 -4.93 0.13 27.36
CA VAL A 41 -3.71 -0.69 27.45
C VAL A 41 -3.31 -1.24 26.07
N VAL A 42 -4.27 -1.76 25.30
CA VAL A 42 -4.02 -2.31 23.96
C VAL A 42 -3.54 -1.23 22.99
N PHE A 43 -4.16 -0.04 23.00
CA PHE A 43 -3.73 1.07 22.15
C PHE A 43 -2.32 1.55 22.48
N ALA A 44 -1.96 1.62 23.76
CA ALA A 44 -0.60 1.96 24.19
C ALA A 44 0.43 0.91 23.75
N ALA A 45 0.07 -0.38 23.81
CA ALA A 45 0.99 -1.47 23.48
C ALA A 45 1.23 -1.65 21.96
N LEU A 46 0.23 -1.38 21.12
CA LEU A 46 0.31 -1.69 19.69
C LEU A 46 1.02 -0.63 18.85
N ASN A 47 1.14 0.60 19.33
CA ASN A 47 1.68 1.76 18.60
C ASN A 47 1.20 1.78 17.12
N PRO A 48 -0.08 2.08 16.86
CA PRO A 48 -0.67 1.97 15.52
C PRO A 48 0.07 2.82 14.48
N ALA A 49 0.68 3.94 14.89
CA ALA A 49 1.44 4.80 14.00
C ALA A 49 2.64 4.06 13.38
N THR A 50 3.43 3.33 14.18
CA THR A 50 4.57 2.57 13.66
C THR A 50 4.11 1.42 12.77
N ARG A 51 3.02 0.73 13.13
CA ARG A 51 2.49 -0.38 12.30
C ARG A 51 2.03 0.07 10.91
N LEU A 52 1.46 1.26 10.81
CA LEU A 52 1.11 1.86 9.54
C LEU A 52 2.35 2.26 8.73
N ALA A 53 3.37 2.81 9.40
CA ALA A 53 4.66 3.11 8.76
C ALA A 53 5.34 1.84 8.23
N ASP A 54 5.40 0.77 9.02
CA ASP A 54 5.95 -0.54 8.63
C ASP A 54 5.23 -1.08 7.38
N THR A 55 3.90 -0.94 7.33
CA THR A 55 3.09 -1.40 6.19
C THR A 55 3.38 -0.59 4.92
N ARG A 56 3.54 0.74 5.05
CA ARG A 56 3.90 1.61 3.92
C ARG A 56 5.33 1.34 3.45
N ASN A 57 6.29 1.16 4.36
CA ASN A 57 7.66 0.75 4.05
C ASN A 57 7.70 -0.61 3.34
N ALA A 58 6.91 -1.60 3.78
CA ALA A 58 6.81 -2.88 3.09
C ALA A 58 6.28 -2.74 1.66
N ARG A 59 5.33 -1.83 1.42
CA ARG A 59 4.87 -1.51 0.06
C ARG A 59 5.97 -0.83 -0.77
N ARG A 60 6.68 0.15 -0.21
CA ARG A 60 7.84 0.80 -0.86
C ARG A 60 8.92 -0.20 -1.26
N TRP A 61 9.19 -1.18 -0.40
CA TRP A 61 10.10 -2.30 -0.73
C TRP A 61 9.66 -3.08 -1.96
N ASN A 62 8.37 -3.37 -2.08
CA ASN A 62 7.84 -4.05 -3.26
C ASN A 62 7.91 -3.15 -4.51
N ASP A 63 7.62 -1.86 -4.35
CA ASP A 63 7.61 -0.89 -5.45
C ASP A 63 9.02 -0.69 -6.03
N VAL A 64 10.05 -0.48 -5.18
CA VAL A 64 11.43 -0.33 -5.66
C VAL A 64 11.96 -1.61 -6.34
N ASN A 65 11.53 -2.80 -5.90
CA ASN A 65 11.88 -4.06 -6.54
C ASN A 65 11.16 -4.25 -7.89
N GLN A 66 9.90 -3.83 -8.00
CA GLN A 66 9.17 -3.83 -9.27
C GLN A 66 9.85 -2.92 -10.29
N TYR A 67 10.22 -1.70 -9.89
CA TYR A 67 10.98 -0.78 -10.73
C TYR A 67 12.31 -1.38 -11.19
N LEU A 68 13.11 -1.91 -10.25
CA LEU A 68 14.41 -2.48 -10.57
C LEU A 68 14.26 -3.66 -11.54
N THR A 69 13.27 -4.53 -11.32
CA THR A 69 13.00 -5.68 -12.19
C THR A 69 12.60 -5.23 -13.59
N ALA A 70 11.65 -4.31 -13.72
CA ALA A 70 11.18 -3.81 -15.02
C ALA A 70 12.29 -3.11 -15.81
N VAL A 71 13.12 -2.30 -15.13
CA VAL A 71 14.29 -1.67 -15.74
C VAL A 71 15.27 -2.72 -16.25
N HIS A 72 15.57 -3.75 -15.45
CA HIS A 72 16.49 -4.80 -15.89
C HIS A 72 15.94 -5.63 -17.05
N GLU A 73 14.65 -5.94 -17.05
CA GLU A 73 14.00 -6.62 -18.18
C GLU A 73 14.10 -5.78 -19.45
N CYS A 74 13.82 -4.48 -19.37
CA CYS A 74 14.05 -3.57 -20.49
C CYS A 74 15.50 -3.55 -20.98
N LEU A 75 16.47 -3.51 -20.06
CA LEU A 75 17.89 -3.53 -20.43
C LEU A 75 18.28 -4.85 -21.11
N VAL A 76 17.77 -5.99 -20.63
CA VAL A 76 18.04 -7.30 -21.23
C VAL A 76 17.49 -7.38 -22.66
N ASP A 77 16.27 -6.94 -22.89
CA ASP A 77 15.63 -6.99 -24.20
C ASP A 77 16.25 -6.02 -25.21
N ASN A 78 16.77 -4.88 -24.73
CA ASN A 78 17.35 -3.82 -25.57
C ASN A 78 18.89 -3.84 -25.59
N GLY A 79 19.49 -5.01 -25.30
CA GLY A 79 20.93 -5.23 -25.45
C GLY A 79 21.81 -4.37 -24.52
N GLY A 80 21.29 -3.95 -23.37
CA GLY A 80 21.96 -3.11 -22.40
C GLY A 80 21.92 -1.61 -22.70
N THR A 81 21.06 -1.16 -23.62
CA THR A 81 20.97 0.26 -23.99
C THR A 81 20.15 1.03 -22.96
N TYR A 82 20.78 1.87 -22.14
CA TYR A 82 20.09 2.66 -21.11
C TYR A 82 19.05 3.63 -21.67
N ALA A 83 19.37 4.30 -22.78
CA ALA A 83 18.52 5.35 -23.35
C ALA A 83 17.15 4.84 -23.83
N THR A 84 17.07 3.60 -24.32
CA THR A 84 15.79 2.99 -24.73
C THR A 84 14.89 2.66 -23.56
N CYS A 85 15.43 2.62 -22.34
CA CYS A 85 14.69 2.35 -21.11
C CYS A 85 14.46 3.63 -20.28
N GLY A 86 14.68 4.82 -20.87
CA GLY A 86 14.53 6.09 -20.15
C GLY A 86 15.63 6.38 -19.13
N LEU A 87 16.80 5.73 -19.25
CA LEU A 87 17.90 5.79 -18.28
C LEU A 87 19.12 6.51 -18.86
N THR A 88 19.92 7.11 -17.97
CA THR A 88 21.22 7.71 -18.30
C THR A 88 22.27 7.24 -17.30
N ASN A 89 23.41 6.74 -17.79
CA ASN A 89 24.54 6.28 -16.96
C ASN A 89 25.50 7.44 -16.66
N ASP A 90 25.03 8.40 -15.87
CA ASP A 90 25.75 9.62 -15.51
C ASP A 90 25.95 9.78 -13.98
N GLY A 91 25.46 8.83 -13.19
CA GLY A 91 25.49 8.89 -11.72
C GLY A 91 24.50 9.90 -11.13
N THR A 92 23.65 10.53 -11.93
CA THR A 92 22.68 11.52 -11.48
C THR A 92 21.47 10.81 -10.86
N VAL A 93 21.05 11.26 -9.69
CA VAL A 93 19.78 10.83 -9.09
C VAL A 93 18.64 11.58 -9.78
N ARG A 94 17.69 10.82 -10.33
CA ARG A 94 16.52 11.33 -11.05
C ARG A 94 15.24 10.84 -10.38
N GLU A 95 14.25 11.71 -10.30
CA GLU A 95 12.90 11.35 -9.86
C GLU A 95 12.18 10.58 -10.97
N ILE A 96 11.53 9.48 -10.61
CA ILE A 96 10.66 8.74 -11.52
C ILE A 96 9.32 9.48 -11.59
N VAL A 97 8.91 9.82 -12.81
CA VAL A 97 7.67 10.58 -13.06
C VAL A 97 6.84 9.92 -14.16
N ASN A 98 5.55 10.23 -14.16
CA ASN A 98 4.63 9.80 -15.22
C ASN A 98 4.85 10.60 -16.51
N THR A 99 4.23 10.13 -17.61
CA THR A 99 4.35 10.73 -18.95
C THR A 99 4.17 12.25 -18.93
N GLY A 100 5.10 12.96 -19.57
CA GLY A 100 4.95 14.38 -19.89
C GLY A 100 5.61 15.34 -18.90
N ILE A 101 6.28 14.83 -17.86
CA ILE A 101 7.11 15.65 -16.95
C ILE A 101 8.59 15.50 -17.32
N THR A 102 9.10 16.49 -18.05
CA THR A 102 10.54 16.60 -18.37
C THR A 102 11.20 17.79 -17.68
N THR A 103 10.40 18.73 -17.18
CA THR A 103 10.81 19.89 -16.40
C THR A 103 9.81 20.05 -15.26
N GLY A 104 10.29 20.15 -14.02
CA GLY A 104 9.41 20.22 -12.84
C GLY A 104 9.54 19.06 -11.84
N CYS A 105 10.48 18.14 -12.02
CA CYS A 105 10.82 17.19 -10.95
C CYS A 105 11.18 17.96 -9.69
N ASN A 106 10.46 17.62 -8.63
CA ASN A 106 10.54 18.37 -7.41
C ASN A 106 11.82 17.93 -6.68
N ALA A 107 12.37 18.81 -5.86
CA ALA A 107 13.37 18.34 -4.91
C ALA A 107 12.65 17.40 -3.92
N VAL A 108 12.67 16.10 -4.19
CA VAL A 108 12.08 15.12 -3.30
C VAL A 108 13.00 14.98 -2.09
N ALA A 109 12.54 15.51 -0.95
CA ALA A 109 13.25 15.40 0.31
C ALA A 109 13.53 13.91 0.61
N GLY A 110 14.72 13.59 1.09
CA GLY A 110 15.13 12.22 1.39
C GLY A 110 15.94 11.51 0.29
N CYS A 111 15.83 11.92 -0.99
CA CYS A 111 16.61 11.32 -2.08
C CYS A 111 17.68 12.21 -2.73
N GLY A 112 17.75 13.49 -2.38
CA GLY A 112 18.78 14.39 -2.93
C GLY A 112 18.63 14.69 -4.42
N VAL A 113 17.40 14.68 -4.95
CA VAL A 113 17.12 15.11 -6.33
C VAL A 113 17.31 16.62 -6.42
N ALA A 114 18.09 17.09 -7.40
CA ALA A 114 18.24 18.51 -7.67
C ALA A 114 16.92 19.10 -8.19
N ALA A 115 16.55 20.29 -7.70
CA ALA A 115 15.23 20.91 -7.89
C ALA A 115 14.85 21.26 -9.35
N THR A 116 15.73 21.05 -10.33
CA THR A 116 15.46 21.37 -11.74
C THR A 116 16.12 20.38 -12.68
N GLY A 117 15.30 19.63 -13.42
CA GLY A 117 15.69 18.91 -14.65
C GLY A 117 16.10 17.44 -14.50
N ASN A 118 16.13 16.90 -13.29
CA ASN A 118 16.48 15.50 -13.05
C ASN A 118 15.25 14.59 -13.02
N CYS A 119 14.49 14.61 -14.11
CA CYS A 119 13.36 13.70 -14.32
C CYS A 119 13.79 12.44 -15.06
N ALA A 120 13.13 11.33 -14.76
CA ALA A 120 13.11 10.12 -15.55
C ALA A 120 11.64 9.76 -15.83
N ASP A 121 11.17 10.12 -17.02
CA ASP A 121 9.87 9.68 -17.53
C ASP A 121 10.01 8.22 -17.97
N LEU A 122 9.47 7.32 -17.15
CA LEU A 122 9.52 5.88 -17.41
C LEU A 122 8.18 5.31 -17.89
N GLU A 123 7.12 6.12 -17.94
CA GLU A 123 5.78 5.63 -18.32
C GLU A 123 5.77 5.27 -19.81
N THR A 124 6.41 6.09 -20.65
CA THR A 124 6.51 5.82 -22.08
C THR A 124 7.28 4.51 -22.34
N GLU A 125 8.44 4.34 -21.72
CA GLU A 125 9.32 3.20 -22.01
C GLU A 125 8.91 1.91 -21.27
N LEU A 126 8.56 1.98 -19.99
CA LEU A 126 8.27 0.79 -19.18
C LEU A 126 6.80 0.35 -19.21
N VAL A 127 5.86 1.25 -19.54
CA VAL A 127 4.42 0.92 -19.57
C VAL A 127 3.87 0.89 -20.99
N THR A 128 4.11 1.93 -21.79
CA THR A 128 3.44 2.09 -23.08
C THR A 128 4.09 1.30 -24.22
N ASN A 129 5.42 1.36 -24.36
CA ASN A 129 6.14 0.77 -25.51
C ASN A 129 6.30 -0.75 -25.41
N GLN A 130 6.63 -1.26 -24.22
CA GLN A 130 7.02 -2.66 -24.02
C GLN A 130 6.26 -3.35 -22.86
N ALA A 131 5.51 -2.59 -22.05
CA ALA A 131 4.66 -3.09 -20.98
C ALA A 131 5.35 -3.99 -19.93
N TYR A 132 6.58 -3.64 -19.52
CA TYR A 132 7.26 -4.27 -18.38
C TYR A 132 6.54 -4.03 -17.05
N LEU A 133 5.76 -2.95 -16.96
CA LEU A 133 4.86 -2.64 -15.86
C LEU A 133 3.45 -2.37 -16.39
N ALA A 134 2.43 -2.72 -15.60
CA ALA A 134 1.05 -2.36 -15.92
C ALA A 134 0.77 -0.87 -15.66
N SER A 135 1.46 -0.28 -14.68
CA SER A 135 1.48 1.16 -14.37
C SER A 135 2.66 1.44 -13.45
N LEU A 136 3.15 2.68 -13.40
CA LEU A 136 4.18 3.07 -12.43
C LEU A 136 3.63 3.07 -10.97
N PRO A 137 4.25 2.35 -10.03
CA PRO A 137 3.91 2.45 -8.61
C PRO A 137 4.13 3.85 -8.04
N SER A 138 3.23 4.33 -7.19
CA SER A 138 3.37 5.62 -6.47
C SER A 138 3.49 5.40 -4.96
N ASP A 139 4.22 6.27 -4.29
CA ASP A 139 4.43 6.17 -2.84
C ASP A 139 3.08 6.21 -2.08
N PRO A 140 2.87 5.28 -1.11
CA PRO A 140 1.63 5.20 -0.37
C PRO A 140 1.39 6.35 0.63
N GLY A 141 2.39 7.19 0.89
CA GLY A 141 2.31 8.40 1.72
C GLY A 141 1.48 9.52 1.10
N GLY A 142 1.18 9.42 -0.19
CA GLY A 142 0.41 10.39 -0.94
C GLY A 142 1.31 11.24 -1.81
N VAL A 143 1.08 11.19 -3.11
CA VAL A 143 1.83 11.95 -4.10
C VAL A 143 0.92 12.98 -4.78
N THR A 144 1.50 14.07 -5.28
CA THR A 144 0.84 14.90 -6.31
C THR A 144 0.67 14.10 -7.60
N THR A 145 -0.30 14.44 -8.44
CA THR A 145 -0.83 13.61 -9.55
C THR A 145 0.19 12.97 -10.50
N ASP A 146 1.42 13.48 -10.57
CA ASP A 146 2.41 13.11 -11.59
C ASP A 146 3.81 12.76 -11.05
N HIS A 147 3.97 12.73 -9.72
CA HIS A 147 5.23 12.39 -9.04
C HIS A 147 5.09 11.03 -8.35
N THR A 148 6.12 10.19 -8.39
CA THR A 148 6.03 8.85 -7.76
C THR A 148 6.68 8.80 -6.38
N GLU A 149 7.51 9.80 -6.03
CA GLU A 149 8.41 9.83 -4.86
C GLU A 149 9.42 8.67 -4.80
N TYR A 150 9.67 8.03 -5.95
CA TYR A 150 10.77 7.12 -6.15
C TYR A 150 11.83 7.77 -7.02
N THR A 151 13.08 7.35 -6.84
CA THR A 151 14.21 7.81 -7.64
C THR A 151 14.96 6.65 -8.25
N LEU A 152 15.60 6.94 -9.37
CA LEU A 152 16.55 6.06 -10.02
C LEU A 152 17.89 6.76 -10.18
N ARG A 153 18.96 5.97 -10.21
CA ARG A 153 20.29 6.40 -10.60
C ARG A 153 20.99 5.25 -11.29
N VAL A 154 21.65 5.52 -12.40
CA VAL A 154 22.60 4.57 -12.99
C VAL A 154 24.00 5.13 -12.81
N ASN A 155 24.86 4.38 -12.12
CA ASN A 155 26.24 4.77 -11.88
C ASN A 155 27.17 3.60 -12.21
N ASN A 156 28.06 3.79 -13.18
CA ASN A 156 28.96 2.74 -13.68
C ASN A 156 28.21 1.45 -14.07
N GLY A 157 27.00 1.61 -14.61
CA GLY A 157 26.14 0.50 -15.05
C GLY A 157 25.35 -0.21 -13.94
N ILE A 158 25.48 0.23 -12.68
CA ILE A 158 24.64 -0.26 -11.58
C ILE A 158 23.38 0.59 -11.55
N VAL A 159 22.21 -0.04 -11.68
CA VAL A 159 20.91 0.61 -11.53
C VAL A 159 20.55 0.59 -10.06
N THR A 160 20.35 1.77 -9.46
CA THR A 160 19.88 1.95 -8.09
C THR A 160 18.49 2.57 -8.12
N VAL A 161 17.54 1.98 -7.40
CA VAL A 161 16.21 2.55 -7.16
C VAL A 161 16.04 2.79 -5.67
N ALA A 162 15.44 3.92 -5.29
CA ALA A 162 15.22 4.29 -3.89
C ALA A 162 13.86 4.97 -3.68
N SER A 163 13.28 4.80 -2.49
CA SER A 163 12.14 5.59 -2.02
C SER A 163 12.63 6.83 -1.27
N CYS A 164 11.96 7.95 -1.46
CA CYS A 164 12.32 9.22 -0.81
C CYS A 164 11.59 9.46 0.51
N SER A 165 10.48 8.76 0.71
CA SER A 165 9.56 8.99 1.82
C SER A 165 9.55 7.82 2.81
N ALA A 166 10.67 7.09 2.92
CA ALA A 166 10.80 6.01 3.90
C ALA A 166 10.59 6.53 5.33
N GLU A 167 9.74 5.83 6.09
CA GLU A 167 9.32 6.27 7.42
C GLU A 167 10.12 5.57 8.52
N GLY A 168 10.10 6.13 9.74
CA GLY A 168 10.79 5.54 10.89
C GLY A 168 12.31 5.71 10.88
N GLY A 169 12.86 6.57 10.01
CA GLY A 169 14.31 6.78 9.87
C GLY A 169 15.02 5.68 9.08
N GLU A 170 14.26 4.83 8.38
CA GLU A 170 14.79 3.81 7.48
C GLU A 170 15.17 4.41 6.13
N SER A 171 16.02 3.72 5.39
CA SER A 171 16.32 4.00 3.99
C SER A 171 15.98 2.77 3.15
N ILE A 172 15.13 2.94 2.13
CA ILE A 172 14.71 1.85 1.25
C ILE A 172 15.33 2.06 -0.12
N SER A 173 16.27 1.18 -0.48
CA SER A 173 16.93 1.20 -1.77
C SER A 173 17.37 -0.21 -2.19
N VAL A 174 17.30 -0.46 -3.49
CA VAL A 174 17.79 -1.68 -4.14
C VAL A 174 18.72 -1.30 -5.28
N ALA A 175 19.73 -2.12 -5.54
CA ALA A 175 20.66 -1.92 -6.63
C ALA A 175 21.06 -3.25 -7.27
N ARG A 176 21.23 -3.26 -8.59
CA ARG A 176 21.73 -4.40 -9.36
C ARG A 176 22.49 -3.94 -10.60
#